data_AF-A0A7D9EK07-F1
#
_entry.id   AF-A0A7D9EK07-F1
#
_cell.length_a   1.000
_cell.length_b   1.000
_cell.length_c   1.000
_cell.angle_alpha   90.00
_cell.angle_beta   90.00
_cell.angle_gamma   90.00
#
_symmetry.space_group_name_H-M   'P 1'
#
loop_
_entity.id
_entity.type
_entity.pdbx_description
1 polymer ?
#
loop_
_entity_poly.entity_id
_entity_poly.type
_entity_poly.pdbx_seq_one_letter_code
_entity_poly.pdbx_strand_id
1 'polypeptide(L)'
;MGKSQSKQQTSKSSKPEDEKSNYVRFALVGSSGSGMSAFVNAVRGFCDLPGYGTPSYPDVETYWRTLELEKFDRFLIFISLRVTEPDLALIKKVKSINKPFFLIRTKIDDNVECMKRKQKVVFKEEDLLLEIRNYILERTSHLSCAEEDIFIISNYDPRKWDFFSLIQAIINVMPAPEIGE
;
A
#
# COMPACT_ATOMS: atom_id res chain seq x y z
N MET A 1 -6.79 48.76 43.47
CA MET A 1 -6.95 49.13 42.04
C MET A 1 -6.31 48.04 41.19
N GLY A 2 -7.11 47.13 40.60
CA GLY A 2 -6.73 46.20 39.50
C GLY A 2 -5.69 45.11 39.81
N LYS A 3 -5.75 43.89 39.28
CA LYS A 3 -6.69 43.15 38.43
C LYS A 3 -6.46 41.66 38.68
N SER A 4 -7.51 40.87 38.53
CA SER A 4 -7.56 39.42 38.44
C SER A 4 -6.55 38.84 37.44
N GLN A 5 -6.11 37.60 37.65
CA GLN A 5 -6.27 36.51 36.67
C GLN A 5 -6.06 35.12 37.28
N SER A 6 -7.14 34.35 37.24
CA SER A 6 -7.20 32.89 37.32
C SER A 6 -6.60 32.24 36.06
N LYS A 7 -5.91 31.11 36.21
CA LYS A 7 -5.80 30.01 35.22
C LYS A 7 -5.16 28.81 35.94
N GLN A 8 -6.00 27.85 36.36
CA GLN A 8 -6.30 26.60 35.67
C GLN A 8 -5.27 25.49 35.95
N GLN A 9 -5.72 24.51 36.73
CA GLN A 9 -5.24 23.13 36.73
C GLN A 9 -5.13 22.61 35.29
N THR A 10 -4.05 21.89 34.98
CA THR A 10 -4.13 20.73 34.09
C THR A 10 -3.25 19.62 34.66
N SER A 11 -3.97 18.62 35.16
CA SER A 11 -3.57 17.24 35.41
C SER A 11 -2.50 16.73 34.44
N LYS A 12 -1.42 16.18 34.99
CA LYS A 12 -0.56 15.21 34.31
C LYS A 12 -1.42 14.00 33.93
N SER A 13 -1.85 13.92 32.67
CA SER A 13 -2.45 12.69 32.15
C SER A 13 -1.34 11.66 31.97
N SER A 14 -1.44 10.59 32.73
CA SER A 14 -0.78 9.31 32.53
C SER A 14 -0.84 8.89 31.06
N LYS A 15 0.32 8.54 30.48
CA LYS A 15 0.38 7.79 29.23
C LYS A 15 -0.27 6.43 29.46
N PRO A 16 -1.21 5.96 28.62
CA PRO A 16 -1.59 4.57 28.66
C PRO A 16 -0.42 3.76 28.12
N GLU A 17 -0.02 2.78 28.92
CA GLU A 17 0.93 1.73 28.54
C GLU A 17 0.35 0.97 27.34
N ASP A 18 1.21 0.61 26.39
CA ASP A 18 0.87 -0.14 25.19
C ASP A 18 0.23 -1.49 25.57
N GLU A 19 -1.10 -1.49 25.67
CA GLU A 19 -1.92 -2.69 25.66
C GLU A 19 -1.55 -3.46 24.38
N LYS A 20 -1.16 -4.73 24.52
CA LYS A 20 -0.83 -5.62 23.39
C LYS A 20 -2.08 -5.81 22.54
N SER A 21 -2.28 -4.83 21.69
CA SER A 21 -3.34 -4.76 20.73
C SER A 21 -2.86 -5.68 19.58
N ASN A 22 -3.57 -6.79 19.36
CA ASN A 22 -3.24 -7.79 18.35
C ASN A 22 -3.59 -7.25 16.95
N TYR A 23 -2.99 -6.13 16.56
CA TYR A 23 -3.24 -5.44 15.30
C TYR A 23 -2.00 -5.55 14.41
N VAL A 24 -2.21 -5.96 13.17
CA VAL A 24 -1.18 -5.95 12.13
C VAL A 24 -1.15 -4.56 11.51
N ARG A 25 -0.01 -3.88 11.64
CA ARG A 25 0.17 -2.55 11.04
C ARG A 25 0.65 -2.72 9.61
N PHE A 26 -0.21 -2.34 8.67
CA PHE A 26 0.12 -2.28 7.26
C PHE A 26 0.62 -0.88 6.88
N ALA A 27 1.81 -0.80 6.30
CA ALA A 27 2.29 0.41 5.65
C ALA A 27 1.84 0.42 4.20
N LEU A 28 1.04 1.40 3.81
CA LEU A 28 0.68 1.63 2.42
C LEU A 28 1.71 2.58 1.82
N VAL A 29 2.39 2.15 0.76
CA VAL A 29 3.46 2.94 0.16
C VAL A 29 3.28 2.95 -1.35
N GLY A 30 3.40 4.11 -1.98
CA GLY A 30 3.28 4.23 -3.42
C GLY A 30 3.68 5.60 -3.91
N SER A 31 4.01 5.70 -5.20
CA SER A 31 4.23 6.99 -5.86
C SER A 31 2.94 7.82 -5.89
N SER A 32 3.06 9.14 -5.95
CA SER A 32 1.88 10.00 -6.08
C SER A 32 1.06 9.65 -7.33
N GLY A 33 -0.27 9.55 -7.17
CA GLY A 33 -1.16 9.16 -8.26
C GLY A 33 -1.18 7.66 -8.58
N SER A 34 -0.54 6.80 -7.77
CA SER A 34 -0.64 5.34 -7.85
C SER A 34 -1.99 4.78 -7.42
N GLY A 35 -2.92 5.61 -6.96
CA GLY A 35 -4.23 5.18 -6.52
C GLY A 35 -4.29 4.68 -5.07
N MET A 36 -3.24 4.90 -4.27
CA MET A 36 -3.23 4.57 -2.84
C MET A 36 -4.39 5.21 -2.07
N SER A 37 -4.62 6.53 -2.18
CA SER A 37 -5.77 7.16 -1.51
C SER A 37 -7.12 6.66 -2.04
N ALA A 38 -7.19 6.26 -3.31
CA ALA A 38 -8.40 5.63 -3.85
C ALA A 38 -8.64 4.24 -3.25
N PHE A 39 -7.57 3.47 -3.03
CA PHE A 39 -7.64 2.19 -2.31
C PHE A 39 -8.06 2.39 -0.85
N VAL A 40 -7.47 3.33 -0.12
CA VAL A 40 -7.87 3.61 1.28
C VAL A 40 -9.36 3.99 1.37
N ASN A 41 -9.84 4.80 0.44
CA ASN A 41 -11.26 5.16 0.37
C ASN A 41 -12.15 3.95 0.07
N ALA A 42 -11.69 3.02 -0.78
CA ALA A 42 -12.42 1.81 -1.12
C ALA A 42 -12.47 0.79 0.03
N VAL A 43 -11.44 0.74 0.88
CA VAL A 43 -11.26 -0.32 1.89
C VAL A 43 -11.42 0.18 3.34
N ARG A 44 -11.96 1.40 3.58
CA ARG A 44 -12.25 2.03 4.90
C ARG A 44 -11.77 1.22 6.13
N GLY A 45 -10.52 1.45 6.56
CA GLY A 45 -9.90 0.69 7.65
C GLY A 45 -8.37 0.70 7.70
N PHE A 46 -7.70 1.29 6.70
CA PHE A 46 -6.24 1.39 6.63
C PHE A 46 -5.77 2.84 6.85
N CYS A 47 -4.62 3.03 7.53
CA CYS A 47 -3.97 4.33 7.64
C CYS A 47 -3.31 4.72 6.30
N ASP A 48 -3.75 5.82 5.68
CA ASP A 48 -3.12 6.39 4.47
C ASP A 48 -1.77 7.03 4.87
N LEU A 49 -0.67 6.56 4.27
CA LEU A 49 0.62 7.24 4.39
C LEU A 49 0.76 8.19 3.20
N PRO A 50 1.47 9.32 3.31
CA PRO A 50 1.70 10.18 2.15
C PRO A 50 2.51 9.43 1.08
N GLY A 51 2.28 9.75 -0.21
CA GLY A 51 3.02 9.14 -1.32
C GLY A 51 4.46 9.65 -1.44
N TYR A 52 5.37 8.81 -1.93
CA TYR A 52 6.77 9.18 -2.19
C TYR A 52 6.97 9.80 -3.58
N GLY A 53 8.09 10.52 -3.77
CA GLY A 53 8.38 11.24 -5.02
C GLY A 53 7.62 12.57 -5.15
N THR A 54 7.13 13.10 -4.03
CA THR A 54 6.51 14.44 -3.95
C THR A 54 7.56 15.45 -3.45
N PRO A 55 7.36 16.78 -3.62
CA PRO A 55 8.28 17.79 -3.07
C PRO A 55 8.52 17.64 -1.57
N SER A 56 7.53 17.10 -0.85
CA SER A 56 7.60 16.80 0.58
C SER A 56 8.45 15.56 0.90
N TYR A 57 8.58 14.62 -0.03
CA TYR A 57 9.32 13.36 0.12
C TYR A 57 10.10 13.01 -1.17
N PRO A 58 11.21 13.73 -1.43
CA PRO A 58 11.98 13.54 -2.67
C PRO A 58 12.73 12.20 -2.69
N ASP A 59 13.20 11.73 -1.54
CA ASP A 59 14.05 10.54 -1.42
C ASP A 59 13.38 9.43 -0.60
N VAL A 60 13.59 8.17 -1.02
CA VAL A 60 13.10 6.96 -0.33
C VAL A 60 13.69 6.82 1.08
N GLU A 61 14.91 7.31 1.30
CA GLU A 61 15.56 7.24 2.62
C GLU A 61 14.92 8.21 3.62
N THR A 62 14.70 9.45 3.21
CA THR A 62 13.98 10.47 3.99
C THR A 62 12.55 10.01 4.28
N TYR A 63 11.87 9.45 3.28
CA TYR A 63 10.54 8.86 3.42
C TYR A 63 10.50 7.75 4.48
N TRP A 64 11.45 6.82 4.42
CA TRP A 64 11.55 5.69 5.34
C TRP A 64 11.73 6.10 6.80
N ARG A 65 12.63 7.08 7.03
CA ARG A 65 12.96 7.55 8.38
C ARG A 65 11.86 8.42 8.96
N THR A 66 11.26 9.29 8.14
CA THR A 66 10.23 10.24 8.60
C THR A 66 8.92 9.56 8.97
N LEU A 67 8.57 8.48 8.26
CA LEU A 67 7.35 7.72 8.53
C LEU A 67 7.56 6.54 9.49
N GLU A 68 8.79 6.39 10.02
CA GLU A 68 9.16 5.32 10.95
C GLU A 68 8.68 3.95 10.46
N LEU A 69 8.93 3.65 9.18
CA LEU A 69 8.41 2.46 8.49
C LEU A 69 8.86 1.14 9.17
N GLU A 70 9.87 1.19 10.02
CA GLU A 70 10.32 0.09 10.88
C GLU A 70 9.25 -0.39 11.87
N LYS A 71 8.24 0.43 12.20
CA LYS A 71 7.14 0.05 13.08
C LYS A 71 6.07 -0.80 12.39
N PHE A 72 6.03 -0.87 11.07
CA PHE A 72 4.98 -1.61 10.36
C PHE A 72 5.35 -3.08 10.17
N ASP A 73 4.36 -3.96 10.27
CA ASP A 73 4.56 -5.40 10.24
C ASP A 73 4.59 -5.92 8.78
N ARG A 74 3.84 -5.27 7.88
CA ARG A 74 3.76 -5.61 6.46
C ARG A 74 3.64 -4.37 5.58
N PHE A 75 4.05 -4.47 4.33
CA PHE A 75 3.96 -3.38 3.35
C PHE A 75 3.01 -3.71 2.20
N LEU A 76 2.27 -2.71 1.75
CA LEU A 76 1.44 -2.75 0.54
C LEU A 76 2.04 -1.73 -0.43
N ILE A 77 2.73 -2.21 -1.47
CA ILE A 77 3.45 -1.36 -2.42
C ILE A 77 2.56 -1.13 -3.65
N PHE A 78 2.05 0.08 -3.79
CA PHE A 78 1.19 0.50 -4.89
C PHE A 78 2.01 1.04 -6.05
N ILE A 79 1.93 0.36 -7.19
CA ILE A 79 2.55 0.76 -8.44
C ILE A 79 1.44 1.15 -9.43
N SER A 80 1.61 2.33 -10.05
CA SER A 80 0.78 2.82 -11.15
C SER A 80 1.18 2.17 -12.48
N LEU A 81 0.91 2.79 -13.64
CA LEU A 81 1.11 2.25 -14.99
C LEU A 81 2.54 1.77 -15.35
N ARG A 82 3.57 2.17 -14.63
CA ARG A 82 4.97 1.78 -14.89
C ARG A 82 5.69 1.53 -13.57
N VAL A 83 6.59 0.56 -13.58
CA VAL A 83 7.54 0.37 -12.47
C VAL A 83 8.64 1.40 -12.66
N THR A 84 8.80 2.29 -11.68
CA THR A 84 9.80 3.35 -11.69
C THR A 84 11.00 2.99 -10.81
N GLU A 85 12.16 3.63 -11.01
CA GLU A 85 13.36 3.40 -10.20
C GLU A 85 13.13 3.59 -8.69
N PRO A 86 12.36 4.60 -8.22
CA PRO A 86 12.00 4.70 -6.80
C PRO A 86 11.21 3.49 -6.28
N ASP A 87 10.33 2.91 -7.09
CA ASP A 87 9.56 1.71 -6.71
C ASP A 87 10.52 0.53 -6.49
N LEU A 88 11.48 0.33 -7.40
CA LEU A 88 12.50 -0.72 -7.29
C LEU A 88 13.39 -0.52 -6.06
N ALA A 89 13.79 0.73 -5.78
CA ALA A 89 14.58 1.08 -4.60
C ALA A 89 13.81 0.78 -3.30
N LEU A 90 12.51 1.07 -3.26
CA LEU A 90 11.65 0.78 -2.12
C LEU A 90 11.49 -0.73 -1.89
N ILE A 91 11.19 -1.50 -2.93
CA ILE A 91 11.08 -2.97 -2.85
C ILE A 91 12.39 -3.57 -2.34
N LYS A 92 13.53 -3.10 -2.87
CA LYS A 92 14.86 -3.53 -2.41
C LYS A 92 15.08 -3.23 -0.92
N LYS A 93 14.61 -2.07 -0.44
CA LYS A 93 14.75 -1.67 0.97
C LYS A 93 13.85 -2.50 1.89
N VAL A 94 12.58 -2.71 1.53
CA VAL A 94 11.68 -3.56 2.30
C VAL A 94 12.23 -4.99 2.39
N LYS A 95 12.76 -5.51 1.27
CA LYS A 95 13.43 -6.81 1.24
C LYS A 95 14.67 -6.87 2.12
N SER A 96 15.49 -5.82 2.14
CA SER A 96 16.70 -5.78 2.98
C SER A 96 16.40 -5.91 4.48
N ILE A 97 15.17 -5.56 4.87
CA ILE A 97 14.68 -5.62 6.25
C ILE A 97 13.89 -6.93 6.49
N ASN A 98 13.82 -7.81 5.48
CA ASN A 98 13.16 -9.11 5.49
C ASN A 98 11.69 -9.06 5.94
N LYS A 99 10.99 -7.97 5.61
CA LYS A 99 9.57 -7.80 5.94
C LYS A 99 8.70 -8.26 4.77
N PRO A 100 7.56 -8.92 5.04
CA PRO A 100 6.65 -9.31 3.97
C PRO A 100 6.03 -8.08 3.33
N PHE A 101 5.82 -8.15 2.02
CA PHE A 101 5.14 -7.10 1.27
C PHE A 101 4.23 -7.68 0.21
N PHE A 102 3.21 -6.93 -0.15
CA PHE A 102 2.35 -7.20 -1.31
C PHE A 102 2.59 -6.14 -2.37
N LEU A 103 2.72 -6.57 -3.61
CA LEU A 103 2.88 -5.69 -4.76
C LEU A 103 1.54 -5.49 -5.44
N ILE A 104 1.03 -4.27 -5.43
CA ILE A 104 -0.29 -3.95 -5.94
C ILE A 104 -0.14 -3.06 -7.16
N ARG A 105 -0.49 -3.62 -8.31
CA ARG A 105 -0.58 -2.87 -9.56
C ARG A 105 -1.99 -2.33 -9.71
N THR A 106 -2.14 -1.01 -9.70
CA THR A 106 -3.43 -0.34 -9.90
C THR A 106 -3.65 0.05 -11.36
N LYS A 107 -4.86 0.53 -11.66
CA LYS A 107 -5.25 1.12 -12.95
C LYS A 107 -5.22 0.14 -14.12
N ILE A 108 -5.52 -1.13 -13.88
CA ILE A 108 -5.72 -2.13 -14.95
C ILE A 108 -6.82 -1.72 -15.94
N ASP A 109 -7.80 -0.94 -15.50
CA ASP A 109 -8.84 -0.33 -16.33
C ASP A 109 -8.26 0.57 -17.43
N ASP A 110 -7.25 1.39 -17.14
CA ASP A 110 -6.55 2.19 -18.15
C ASP A 110 -5.85 1.31 -19.20
N ASN A 111 -5.26 0.19 -18.78
CA ASN A 111 -4.64 -0.78 -19.67
C ASN A 111 -5.68 -1.42 -20.61
N VAL A 112 -6.81 -1.88 -20.07
CA VAL A 112 -7.94 -2.46 -20.83
C VAL A 112 -8.49 -1.45 -21.83
N GLU A 113 -8.72 -0.21 -21.40
CA GLU A 113 -9.25 0.86 -22.24
C GLU A 113 -8.26 1.25 -23.35
N CYS A 114 -6.96 1.31 -23.05
CA CYS A 114 -5.91 1.52 -24.06
C CYS A 114 -5.91 0.42 -25.13
N MET A 115 -6.10 -0.84 -24.74
CA MET A 115 -6.18 -1.96 -25.67
C MET A 115 -7.43 -1.91 -26.54
N LYS A 116 -8.58 -1.52 -25.97
CA LYS A 116 -9.84 -1.31 -26.72
C LYS A 116 -9.70 -0.23 -27.79
N ARG A 117 -9.08 0.90 -27.46
CA ARG A 117 -8.87 2.02 -28.41
C ARG A 117 -7.96 1.66 -29.58
N LYS A 118 -6.98 0.77 -29.36
CA LYS A 118 -6.04 0.31 -30.39
C LYS A 118 -6.64 -0.68 -31.41
N GLN A 119 -7.96 -0.93 -31.39
CA GLN A 119 -8.67 -1.85 -32.29
C GLN A 119 -8.06 -3.26 -32.37
N LYS A 120 -7.51 -3.80 -31.27
CA LYS A 120 -7.33 -5.25 -31.13
C LYS A 120 -8.70 -5.85 -30.77
N VAL A 121 -9.51 -6.14 -31.80
CA VAL A 121 -10.91 -6.62 -31.68
C VAL A 121 -11.03 -7.97 -30.94
N VAL A 122 -9.92 -8.68 -30.73
CA VAL A 122 -9.87 -9.94 -29.98
C VAL A 122 -8.69 -9.89 -29.03
N PHE A 123 -8.82 -9.22 -27.88
CA PHE A 123 -7.89 -9.45 -26.76
C PHE A 123 -8.65 -10.10 -25.62
N LYS A 124 -8.06 -11.16 -25.06
CA LYS A 124 -8.56 -11.79 -23.85
C LYS A 124 -8.00 -11.03 -22.66
N GLU A 125 -8.83 -10.82 -21.65
CA GLU A 125 -8.44 -10.11 -20.43
C GLU A 125 -7.32 -10.87 -19.70
N GLU A 126 -7.35 -12.19 -19.78
CA GLU A 126 -6.36 -13.10 -19.20
C GLU A 126 -4.98 -12.91 -19.83
N ASP A 127 -4.91 -12.72 -21.16
CA ASP A 127 -3.65 -12.50 -21.87
C ASP A 127 -3.01 -11.16 -21.44
N LEU A 128 -3.84 -10.13 -21.23
CA LEU A 128 -3.40 -8.82 -20.74
C LEU A 128 -2.89 -8.91 -19.30
N LEU A 129 -3.59 -9.64 -18.42
CA LEU A 129 -3.14 -9.86 -17.05
C LEU A 129 -1.80 -10.59 -17.02
N LEU A 130 -1.64 -11.61 -17.87
CA LEU A 130 -0.38 -12.35 -17.98
C LEU A 130 0.77 -11.46 -18.50
N GLU A 131 0.51 -10.63 -19.51
CA GLU A 131 1.49 -9.66 -20.03
C GLU A 131 1.94 -8.68 -18.93
N ILE A 132 1.01 -8.18 -18.12
CA ILE A 132 1.32 -7.26 -17.02
C ILE A 132 2.09 -7.97 -15.90
N ARG A 133 1.68 -9.20 -15.51
CA ARG A 133 2.40 -9.99 -14.51
C ARG A 133 3.84 -10.25 -14.96
N ASN A 134 4.02 -10.69 -16.21
CA ASN A 134 5.35 -10.92 -16.78
C ASN A 134 6.20 -9.65 -16.81
N TYR A 135 5.62 -8.50 -17.19
CA TYR A 135 6.33 -7.21 -17.16
C TYR A 135 6.81 -6.85 -15.75
N ILE A 136 5.96 -7.05 -14.73
CA ILE A 136 6.33 -6.78 -13.34
C ILE A 136 7.42 -7.77 -12.90
N LEU A 137 7.21 -9.07 -13.12
CA LEU A 137 8.15 -10.13 -12.77
C LEU A 137 9.51 -9.94 -13.42
N GLU A 138 9.57 -9.55 -14.70
CA GLU A 138 10.84 -9.26 -15.38
C GLU A 138 11.58 -8.11 -14.69
N ARG A 139 10.87 -7.03 -14.36
CA ARG A 139 11.41 -5.85 -13.68
C ARG A 139 11.81 -6.12 -12.23
N THR A 140 11.12 -7.05 -11.56
CA THR A 140 11.36 -7.44 -10.16
C THR A 140 12.11 -8.76 -10.02
N SER A 141 12.56 -9.37 -11.11
CA SER A 141 13.20 -10.70 -11.13
C SER A 141 14.45 -10.73 -10.26
N HIS A 142 15.26 -9.68 -10.34
CA HIS A 142 16.45 -9.48 -9.52
C HIS A 142 16.14 -9.24 -8.03
N LEU A 143 14.89 -8.96 -7.69
CA LEU A 143 14.43 -8.68 -6.34
C LEU A 143 13.76 -9.90 -5.69
N SER A 144 13.78 -11.09 -6.33
CA SER A 144 13.14 -12.34 -5.84
C SER A 144 11.69 -12.10 -5.38
N CYS A 145 10.93 -11.33 -6.14
CA CYS A 145 9.51 -11.18 -5.90
C CYS A 145 8.80 -12.47 -6.32
N ALA A 146 7.97 -13.01 -5.43
CA ALA A 146 7.11 -14.15 -5.74
C ALA A 146 5.93 -13.66 -6.59
N GLU A 147 5.42 -14.49 -7.51
CA GLU A 147 4.24 -14.13 -8.33
C GLU A 147 2.99 -14.03 -7.46
N GLU A 148 2.96 -14.81 -6.38
CA GLU A 148 1.88 -14.93 -5.41
C GLU A 148 1.64 -13.65 -4.60
N ASP A 149 2.64 -12.77 -4.53
CA ASP A 149 2.54 -11.48 -3.85
C ASP A 149 2.12 -10.33 -4.80
N ILE A 150 1.88 -10.62 -6.08
CA ILE A 150 1.50 -9.62 -7.10
C ILE A 150 -0.01 -9.62 -7.31
N PHE A 151 -0.64 -8.49 -7.01
CA PHE A 151 -2.07 -8.27 -7.19
C PHE A 151 -2.33 -7.18 -8.21
N ILE A 152 -3.09 -7.50 -9.26
CA ILE A 152 -3.52 -6.54 -10.27
C ILE A 152 -4.96 -6.12 -9.97
N ILE A 153 -5.16 -4.84 -9.68
CA ILE A 153 -6.45 -4.32 -9.22
C ILE A 153 -6.90 -3.09 -9.99
N SER A 154 -8.21 -2.85 -9.99
CA SER A 154 -8.79 -1.55 -10.28
C SER A 154 -9.52 -1.04 -9.05
N ASN A 155 -9.29 0.22 -8.69
CA ASN A 155 -10.02 0.86 -7.59
C ASN A 155 -11.45 1.25 -8.00
N TYR A 156 -11.79 1.22 -9.29
CA TYR A 156 -13.13 1.57 -9.78
C TYR A 156 -14.12 0.41 -9.71
N ASP A 157 -13.65 -0.84 -9.81
CA ASP A 157 -14.51 -2.03 -9.75
C ASP A 157 -13.90 -3.11 -8.84
N PRO A 158 -14.18 -3.06 -7.52
CA PRO A 158 -13.64 -4.00 -6.53
C PRO A 158 -14.05 -5.47 -6.73
N ARG A 159 -14.97 -5.76 -7.65
CA ARG A 159 -15.47 -7.11 -7.93
C ARG A 159 -14.70 -7.82 -9.05
N LYS A 160 -13.73 -7.14 -9.67
CA LYS A 160 -12.96 -7.66 -10.80
C LYS A 160 -11.49 -7.83 -10.46
N TRP A 161 -10.80 -8.61 -11.30
CA TRP A 161 -9.36 -8.91 -11.19
C TRP A 161 -9.00 -9.44 -9.80
N ASP A 162 -7.83 -9.07 -9.28
CA ASP A 162 -7.30 -9.60 -8.04
C ASP A 162 -7.72 -8.77 -6.82
N PHE A 163 -8.69 -7.83 -6.95
CA PHE A 163 -9.06 -6.97 -5.83
C PHE A 163 -9.59 -7.78 -4.65
N PHE A 164 -10.51 -8.72 -4.89
CA PHE A 164 -11.02 -9.58 -3.85
C PHE A 164 -9.92 -10.48 -3.26
N SER A 165 -9.06 -11.04 -4.11
CA SER A 165 -7.92 -11.87 -3.70
C SER A 165 -6.95 -11.11 -2.81
N LEU A 166 -6.67 -9.84 -3.11
CA LEU A 166 -5.86 -8.96 -2.29
C LEU A 166 -6.50 -8.74 -0.90
N ILE A 167 -7.80 -8.46 -0.84
CA ILE A 167 -8.51 -8.29 0.43
C ILE A 167 -8.47 -9.58 1.25
N GLN A 168 -8.69 -10.74 0.62
CA GLN A 168 -8.58 -12.04 1.30
C GLN A 168 -7.16 -12.30 1.81
N ALA A 169 -6.12 -12.00 1.01
CA ALA A 169 -4.74 -12.13 1.43
C ALA A 169 -4.41 -11.23 2.63
N ILE A 170 -4.96 -10.01 2.67
CA ILE A 170 -4.80 -9.10 3.81
C ILE A 170 -5.53 -9.65 5.05
N ILE A 171 -6.78 -10.12 4.89
CA ILE A 171 -7.58 -10.70 6.00
C ILE A 171 -6.90 -11.94 6.59
N ASN A 172 -6.38 -12.82 5.75
CA ASN A 172 -5.70 -14.04 6.20
C ASN A 172 -4.42 -13.77 7.00
N VAL A 173 -3.82 -12.59 6.84
CA VAL A 173 -2.64 -12.18 7.61
C VAL A 173 -3.04 -11.53 8.93
N MET A 174 -4.28 -11.04 9.07
CA MET A 174 -4.74 -10.49 10.33
C MET A 174 -4.92 -11.63 11.36
N PRO A 175 -4.49 -11.42 12.62
CA PRO A 175 -4.73 -12.38 13.68
C PRO A 175 -6.24 -12.59 13.83
N ALA A 176 -6.63 -13.84 14.05
CA ALA A 176 -8.02 -14.16 14.31
C ALA A 176 -8.52 -13.31 15.49
N PRO A 177 -9.75 -12.77 15.43
CA PRO A 177 -10.31 -12.08 16.58
C PRO A 177 -10.31 -13.07 17.75
N GLU A 178 -9.67 -12.71 18.85
CA GLU A 178 -9.78 -13.44 20.11
C GLU A 178 -11.26 -13.36 20.50
N ILE A 179 -12.02 -14.42 20.18
CA ILE A 179 -13.39 -14.58 20.63
C ILE A 179 -13.26 -14.82 22.13
N GLY A 180 -13.43 -13.77 22.92
CA GLY A 180 -13.55 -13.89 24.36
C GLY A 180 -14.75 -14.76 24.68
N GLU A 181 -14.48 -15.97 25.20
CA GLU A 181 -15.48 -16.84 25.82
C GLU A 181 -16.01 -16.24 27.13
#